data_AF-A0A962GXL8-F1
#
_entry.id   AF-A0A962GXL8-F1
#
_cell.length_a   1.000
_cell.length_b   1.000
_cell.length_c   1.000
_cell.angle_alpha   90.00
_cell.angle_beta   90.00
_cell.angle_gamma   90.00
#
_symmetry.space_group_name_H-M   'P 1'
#
loop_
_entity.id
_entity.type
_entity.pdbx_description
1 polymer ?
#
loop_
_entity_poly.entity_id
_entity_poly.type
_entity_poly.pdbx_seq_one_letter_code
_entity_poly.pdbx_strand_id
1 'polypeptide(L)'
;MLVLIAVLGACATAGGGKSVHSSLTPIDGEPRGWLVATIGVLGEQDKLPPFHGNYVNFRPVPEQGRATGTFYAYINDVVNAPREELDVFEGGKLQKVIVIPLRPGQYEITGGDMVTDVGVATASYRSAPGFSHPFEIRADQFTYVGSYLARVMMGENAVGMTIRSGAYYEISDQQQRDLALARARDPSLPKDAPVADAIPRPPQLAAGMFLFVE
;
A
#
# COMPACT_ATOMS: atom_id res chain seq x y z
N MET A 1 35.34 -17.52 -31.92
CA MET A 1 34.19 -17.93 -31.09
C MET A 1 33.77 -16.70 -30.27
N LEU A 2 32.74 -15.98 -30.71
CA LEU A 2 32.21 -14.80 -30.02
C LEU A 2 31.23 -15.27 -28.94
N VAL A 3 31.51 -14.97 -27.67
CA VAL A 3 30.57 -15.20 -26.57
C VAL A 3 29.62 -14.01 -26.54
N LEU A 4 28.36 -14.24 -26.93
CA LEU A 4 27.28 -13.29 -26.79
C LEU A 4 26.81 -13.32 -25.32
N ILE A 5 27.20 -12.32 -24.52
CA ILE A 5 26.65 -12.13 -23.18
C ILE A 5 25.27 -11.49 -23.36
N ALA A 6 24.22 -12.30 -23.27
CA ALA A 6 22.86 -11.79 -23.16
C ALA A 6 22.70 -11.17 -21.77
N VAL A 7 22.81 -9.85 -21.68
CA VAL A 7 22.42 -9.11 -20.49
C VAL A 7 20.90 -9.14 -20.44
N LEU A 8 20.33 -10.02 -19.62
CA LEU A 8 18.92 -9.97 -19.25
C LEU A 8 18.70 -8.71 -18.41
N GLY A 9 18.40 -7.59 -19.08
CA GLY A 9 17.93 -6.40 -18.39
C GLY A 9 16.62 -6.73 -17.70
N ALA A 10 16.57 -6.60 -16.38
CA ALA A 10 15.31 -6.64 -15.66
C ALA A 10 14.43 -5.50 -16.19
N CYS A 11 13.25 -5.80 -16.74
CA CYS A 11 12.30 -4.76 -17.12
C CYS A 11 11.86 -4.01 -15.87
N ALA A 12 11.98 -2.68 -15.90
CA ALA A 12 11.33 -1.81 -14.92
C ALA A 12 9.82 -2.05 -14.95
N THR A 13 9.21 -2.17 -13.78
CA THR A 13 7.77 -2.42 -13.63
C THR A 13 7.27 -1.62 -12.45
N ALA A 14 6.20 -0.87 -12.63
CA ALA A 14 5.56 -0.15 -11.55
C ALA A 14 4.06 -0.32 -11.71
N GLY A 15 3.34 -0.58 -10.64
CA GLY A 15 1.91 -0.77 -10.67
C GLY A 15 1.35 -0.84 -9.26
N GLY A 16 0.04 -0.82 -9.15
CA GLY A 16 -0.63 -1.00 -7.88
C GLY A 16 -2.01 -1.57 -8.09
N GLY A 17 -2.47 -2.34 -7.11
CA GLY A 17 -3.65 -3.14 -7.28
C GLY A 17 -4.28 -3.53 -5.97
N LYS A 18 -5.22 -4.46 -6.10
CA LYS A 18 -5.97 -5.04 -5.00
C LYS A 18 -6.17 -6.52 -5.25
N SER A 19 -6.11 -7.30 -4.19
CA SER A 19 -6.56 -8.69 -4.16
C SER A 19 -7.64 -8.77 -3.09
N VAL A 20 -8.85 -9.18 -3.43
CA VAL A 20 -9.98 -9.18 -2.50
C VAL A 20 -10.75 -10.47 -2.68
N HIS A 21 -10.97 -11.18 -1.58
CA HIS A 21 -11.77 -12.40 -1.59
C HIS A 21 -13.18 -12.09 -2.12
N SER A 22 -13.70 -12.92 -3.01
CA SER A 22 -14.94 -12.66 -3.74
C SER A 22 -16.15 -12.44 -2.85
N SER A 23 -16.19 -13.06 -1.66
CA SER A 23 -17.27 -12.88 -0.68
C SER A 23 -17.34 -11.46 -0.09
N LEU A 24 -16.28 -10.67 -0.20
CA LEU A 24 -16.24 -9.27 0.25
C LEU A 24 -16.67 -8.29 -0.85
N THR A 25 -16.59 -8.74 -2.10
CA THR A 25 -16.96 -7.94 -3.27
C THR A 25 -18.48 -7.98 -3.46
N PRO A 26 -19.14 -6.83 -3.64
CA PRO A 26 -20.57 -6.78 -3.94
C PRO A 26 -20.81 -7.32 -5.36
N ILE A 27 -21.89 -8.10 -5.54
CA ILE A 27 -22.39 -8.43 -6.88
C ILE A 27 -23.35 -7.33 -7.37
N ASP A 28 -23.67 -7.32 -8.67
CA ASP A 28 -24.56 -6.32 -9.25
C ASP A 28 -25.93 -6.30 -8.54
N GLY A 29 -26.36 -5.11 -8.15
CA GLY A 29 -27.61 -4.90 -7.40
C GLY A 29 -27.48 -5.00 -5.87
N GLU A 30 -26.35 -5.48 -5.33
CA GLU A 30 -26.10 -5.41 -3.89
C GLU A 30 -25.66 -4.00 -3.45
N PRO A 31 -26.02 -3.58 -2.22
CA PRO A 31 -25.43 -2.39 -1.61
C PRO A 31 -23.91 -2.49 -1.59
N ARG A 32 -23.22 -1.38 -1.86
CA ARG A 32 -21.76 -1.30 -1.83
C ARG A 32 -21.29 0.04 -1.27
N GLY A 33 -20.17 -0.01 -0.58
CA GLY A 33 -19.34 1.17 -0.32
C GLY A 33 -17.98 1.01 -0.98
N TRP A 34 -17.13 2.02 -0.83
CA TRP A 34 -15.79 2.00 -1.41
C TRP A 34 -14.74 2.26 -0.35
N LEU A 35 -13.82 1.32 -0.18
CA LEU A 35 -12.57 1.57 0.52
C LEU A 35 -11.63 2.33 -0.42
N VAL A 36 -11.06 3.42 0.07
CA VAL A 36 -10.09 4.25 -0.66
C VAL A 36 -8.81 4.34 0.16
N ALA A 37 -7.69 4.01 -0.47
CA ALA A 37 -6.37 4.12 0.11
C ALA A 37 -5.38 4.57 -0.96
N THR A 38 -4.27 5.15 -0.54
CA THR A 38 -3.12 5.35 -1.41
C THR A 38 -1.95 4.59 -0.85
N ILE A 39 -1.17 3.93 -1.70
CA ILE A 39 0.00 3.17 -1.27
C ILE A 39 1.17 3.41 -2.22
N GLY A 40 2.38 3.50 -1.68
CA GLY A 40 3.55 3.73 -2.50
C GLY A 40 4.82 3.86 -1.70
N VAL A 41 5.86 4.36 -2.37
CA VAL A 41 7.19 4.55 -1.80
C VAL A 41 7.67 5.97 -2.02
N LEU A 42 8.60 6.39 -1.18
CA LEU A 42 9.47 7.50 -1.55
C LEU A 42 10.62 6.93 -2.37
N GLY A 43 10.87 7.53 -3.53
CA GLY A 43 11.79 7.02 -4.53
C GLY A 43 13.21 6.80 -4.00
N GLU A 44 14.10 7.79 -4.11
CA GLU A 44 15.43 7.69 -3.49
C GLU A 44 15.35 8.07 -2.01
N GLN A 45 15.50 7.08 -1.13
CA GLN A 45 15.91 7.29 0.25
C GLN A 45 17.37 6.89 0.38
N ASP A 46 18.23 7.87 0.66
CA ASP A 46 19.52 7.65 1.32
C ASP A 46 20.41 6.54 0.71
N LYS A 47 20.52 6.51 -0.63
CA LYS A 47 21.40 5.62 -1.43
C LYS A 47 21.05 4.13 -1.45
N LEU A 48 19.92 3.71 -0.87
CA LEU A 48 19.44 2.33 -0.97
C LEU A 48 18.18 2.25 -1.86
N PRO A 49 18.00 1.15 -2.60
CA PRO A 49 16.80 0.99 -3.42
C PRO A 49 15.55 1.02 -2.53
N PRO A 50 14.44 1.60 -2.99
CA PRO A 50 13.20 1.60 -2.22
C PRO A 50 12.62 0.18 -2.08
N PHE A 51 11.53 0.06 -1.30
CA PHE A 51 10.75 -1.17 -1.25
C PHE A 51 10.07 -1.40 -2.59
N HIS A 52 10.42 -2.49 -3.27
CA HIS A 52 9.77 -2.81 -4.52
C HIS A 52 8.36 -3.37 -4.30
N GLY A 53 8.05 -3.96 -3.15
CA GLY A 53 6.71 -4.47 -2.81
C GLY A 53 6.18 -3.85 -1.53
N ASN A 54 4.94 -3.36 -1.55
CA ASN A 54 4.29 -2.71 -0.41
C ASN A 54 2.84 -3.19 -0.34
N TYR A 55 2.45 -3.79 0.77
CA TYR A 55 1.16 -4.46 0.94
C TYR A 55 0.50 -4.02 2.25
N VAL A 56 -0.80 -3.78 2.22
CA VAL A 56 -1.60 -3.57 3.43
C VAL A 56 -2.81 -4.49 3.38
N ASN A 57 -2.96 -5.28 4.44
CA ASN A 57 -3.95 -6.35 4.54
C ASN A 57 -5.14 -5.91 5.40
N PHE A 58 -6.34 -6.37 5.04
CA PHE A 58 -7.58 -6.13 5.78
C PHE A 58 -8.51 -7.35 5.74
N ARG A 59 -9.47 -7.40 6.67
CA ARG A 59 -10.47 -8.48 6.77
C ARG A 59 -11.79 -7.98 7.40
N PRO A 60 -12.93 -8.69 7.24
CA PRO A 60 -14.18 -8.34 7.92
C PRO A 60 -14.15 -8.67 9.42
N VAL A 61 -15.01 -8.00 10.20
CA VAL A 61 -15.21 -8.19 11.64
C VAL A 61 -16.69 -8.52 11.94
N PRO A 62 -17.01 -9.61 12.69
CA PRO A 62 -16.08 -10.66 13.11
C PRO A 62 -15.50 -11.41 11.90
N GLU A 63 -14.35 -12.06 12.08
CA GLU A 63 -13.69 -12.81 11.02
C GLU A 63 -14.64 -13.89 10.44
N GLN A 64 -15.00 -13.72 9.17
CA GLN A 64 -15.86 -14.67 8.45
C GLN A 64 -14.98 -15.62 7.63
N GLY A 65 -14.44 -16.65 8.27
CA GLY A 65 -13.60 -17.66 7.62
C GLY A 65 -12.25 -17.11 7.15
N ARG A 66 -11.82 -17.45 5.92
CA ARG A 66 -10.55 -16.99 5.32
C ARG A 66 -10.68 -15.72 4.47
N ALA A 67 -11.79 -14.99 4.58
CA ALA A 67 -12.04 -13.83 3.72
C ALA A 67 -11.09 -12.68 4.09
N THR A 68 -10.25 -12.28 3.14
CA THR A 68 -9.29 -11.19 3.31
C THR A 68 -9.25 -10.29 2.07
N GLY A 69 -8.66 -9.12 2.22
CA GLY A 69 -8.25 -8.29 1.11
C GLY A 69 -6.90 -7.64 1.36
N THR A 70 -6.26 -7.23 0.29
CA THR A 70 -4.96 -6.56 0.28
C THR A 70 -5.00 -5.45 -0.76
N PHE A 71 -4.50 -4.27 -0.43
CA PHE A 71 -4.12 -3.27 -1.44
C PHE A 71 -2.60 -3.13 -1.45
N TYR A 72 -2.03 -2.96 -2.64
CA TYR A 72 -0.58 -3.02 -2.81
C TYR A 72 -0.07 -2.09 -3.91
N ALA A 73 1.21 -1.71 -3.79
CA ALA A 73 1.99 -1.12 -4.86
C ALA A 73 3.28 -1.90 -5.05
N TYR A 74 3.60 -2.19 -6.30
CA TYR A 74 4.83 -2.82 -6.73
C TYR A 74 5.61 -1.87 -7.63
N ILE A 75 6.85 -1.54 -7.28
CA ILE A 75 7.67 -0.58 -8.01
C ILE A 75 9.11 -1.10 -8.08
N ASN A 76 9.41 -1.85 -9.13
CA ASN A 76 10.75 -2.23 -9.52
C ASN A 76 11.39 -1.12 -10.35
N ASP A 77 12.55 -0.67 -9.88
CA ASP A 77 13.31 0.43 -10.48
C ASP A 77 12.54 1.75 -10.48
N VAL A 78 12.66 2.47 -9.39
CA VAL A 78 12.05 3.80 -9.19
C VAL A 78 12.50 4.84 -10.19
N VAL A 79 13.69 4.69 -10.78
CA VAL A 79 14.20 5.65 -11.78
C VAL A 79 13.45 5.47 -13.09
N ASN A 80 13.22 4.22 -13.50
CA ASN A 80 12.61 3.86 -14.78
C ASN A 80 11.15 3.39 -14.67
N ALA A 81 10.55 3.51 -13.49
CA ALA A 81 9.17 3.11 -13.23
C ALA A 81 8.21 3.71 -14.27
N PRO A 82 7.38 2.91 -14.97
CA PRO A 82 6.37 3.40 -15.90
C PRO A 82 5.39 4.29 -15.15
N ARG A 83 5.49 5.60 -15.37
CA ARG A 83 4.82 6.63 -14.56
C ARG A 83 3.31 6.64 -14.79
N GLU A 84 2.87 6.20 -15.96
CA GLU A 84 1.47 6.03 -16.34
C GLU A 84 0.73 5.02 -15.45
N GLU A 85 1.45 4.11 -14.80
CA GLU A 85 0.85 3.13 -13.89
C GLU A 85 0.67 3.70 -12.48
N LEU A 86 1.26 4.85 -12.16
CA LEU A 86 1.18 5.53 -10.86
C LEU A 86 0.27 6.76 -10.95
N ASP A 87 -0.32 7.14 -9.82
CA ASP A 87 -1.25 8.28 -9.78
C ASP A 87 -0.60 9.54 -9.17
N VAL A 88 0.50 9.38 -8.42
CA VAL A 88 1.23 10.48 -7.77
C VAL A 88 2.72 10.36 -8.06
N PHE A 89 3.30 11.46 -8.58
CA PHE A 89 4.72 11.63 -8.88
C PHE A 89 5.17 13.04 -8.46
N GLU A 90 5.25 13.29 -7.15
CA GLU A 90 5.58 14.62 -6.62
C GLU A 90 6.48 14.53 -5.39
N GLY A 91 7.51 15.37 -5.31
CA GLY A 91 8.42 15.39 -4.16
C GLY A 91 9.11 14.03 -3.91
N GLY A 92 9.38 13.27 -4.98
CA GLY A 92 9.94 11.93 -4.92
C GLY A 92 8.94 10.84 -4.47
N LYS A 93 7.67 11.15 -4.24
CA LYS A 93 6.64 10.16 -3.90
C LYS A 93 6.14 9.47 -5.15
N LEU A 94 6.14 8.14 -5.13
CA LEU A 94 5.60 7.27 -6.17
C LEU A 94 4.45 6.48 -5.57
N GLN A 95 3.21 6.86 -5.89
CA GLN A 95 2.05 6.25 -5.22
C GLN A 95 0.92 5.90 -6.18
N LYS A 96 0.15 4.89 -5.79
CA LYS A 96 -1.08 4.46 -6.44
C LYS A 96 -2.28 4.69 -5.51
N VAL A 97 -3.31 5.33 -6.03
CA VAL A 97 -4.63 5.43 -5.42
C VAL A 97 -5.43 4.18 -5.76
N ILE A 98 -5.81 3.44 -4.74
CA ILE A 98 -6.59 2.20 -4.81
C ILE A 98 -8.02 2.49 -4.36
N VAL A 99 -8.99 2.04 -5.17
CA VAL A 99 -10.41 2.04 -4.83
C VAL A 99 -10.94 0.62 -4.89
N ILE A 100 -11.58 0.17 -3.82
CA ILE A 100 -12.11 -1.19 -3.67
C ILE A 100 -13.61 -1.12 -3.36
N PRO A 101 -14.50 -1.59 -4.25
CA PRO A 101 -15.89 -1.79 -3.89
C PRO A 101 -15.99 -2.94 -2.90
N LEU A 102 -16.63 -2.70 -1.75
CA LEU A 102 -16.83 -3.67 -0.69
C LEU A 102 -18.31 -3.71 -0.28
N ARG A 103 -18.76 -4.89 0.16
CA ARG A 103 -20.05 -5.02 0.85
C ARG A 103 -20.04 -4.17 2.13
N PRO A 104 -21.17 -3.56 2.53
CA PRO A 104 -21.25 -2.86 3.80
C PRO A 104 -20.96 -3.79 4.99
N GLY A 105 -20.25 -3.29 5.99
CA GLY A 105 -19.86 -4.08 7.15
C GLY A 105 -18.70 -3.47 7.93
N GLN A 106 -18.37 -4.12 9.04
CA GLN A 106 -17.18 -3.79 9.83
C GLN A 106 -15.98 -4.55 9.29
N TYR A 107 -14.84 -3.88 9.24
CA TYR A 107 -13.58 -4.40 8.77
C TYR A 107 -12.45 -3.91 9.68
N GLU A 108 -11.28 -4.51 9.54
CA GLU A 108 -10.05 -4.03 10.16
C GLU A 108 -8.86 -4.21 9.23
N ILE A 109 -7.91 -3.26 9.29
CA ILE A 109 -6.57 -3.44 8.75
C ILE A 109 -5.78 -4.28 9.74
N THR A 110 -5.18 -5.37 9.27
CA THR A 110 -4.51 -6.36 10.11
C THR A 110 -2.99 -6.26 10.07
N GLY A 111 -2.44 -5.46 9.17
CA GLY A 111 -1.01 -5.27 9.07
C GLY A 111 -0.56 -4.81 7.70
N GLY A 112 0.77 -4.71 7.56
CA GLY A 112 1.40 -4.43 6.29
C GLY A 112 2.72 -5.17 6.15
N ASP A 113 3.11 -5.35 4.88
CA ASP A 113 4.32 -6.03 4.48
C ASP A 113 5.09 -5.15 3.49
N MET A 114 6.41 -5.07 3.65
CA MET A 114 7.30 -4.42 2.70
C MET A 114 8.40 -5.38 2.25
N VAL A 115 8.71 -5.38 0.96
CA VAL A 115 9.71 -6.27 0.36
C VAL A 115 10.70 -5.44 -0.44
N THR A 116 11.99 -5.73 -0.26
CA THR A 116 13.09 -5.09 -1.00
C THR A 116 14.19 -6.10 -1.24
N ASP A 117 15.00 -5.87 -2.28
CA ASP A 117 16.20 -6.67 -2.52
C ASP A 117 17.42 -6.02 -1.90
N VAL A 118 18.26 -6.85 -1.29
CA VAL A 118 19.55 -6.49 -0.71
C VAL A 118 20.62 -7.38 -1.34
N GLY A 119 21.18 -6.92 -2.45
CA GLY A 119 22.12 -7.70 -3.26
C GLY A 119 21.41 -8.85 -3.97
N VAL A 120 21.73 -10.10 -3.60
CA VAL A 120 21.11 -11.32 -4.14
C VAL A 120 20.02 -11.91 -3.25
N ALA A 121 19.75 -11.28 -2.10
CA ALA A 121 18.75 -11.72 -1.14
C ALA A 121 17.55 -10.78 -1.14
N THR A 122 16.37 -11.30 -0.82
CA THR A 122 15.16 -10.51 -0.60
C THR A 122 14.94 -10.37 0.91
N ALA A 123 14.74 -9.14 1.38
CA ALA A 123 14.38 -8.83 2.75
C ALA A 123 12.89 -8.48 2.82
N SER A 124 12.19 -9.05 3.81
CA SER A 124 10.80 -8.75 4.10
C SER A 124 10.67 -8.10 5.46
N TYR A 125 9.81 -7.09 5.55
CA TYR A 125 9.50 -6.38 6.78
C TYR A 125 8.00 -6.50 7.03
N ARG A 126 7.60 -6.95 8.23
CA ARG A 126 6.19 -7.15 8.57
C ARG A 126 5.79 -6.40 9.82
N SER A 127 4.53 -5.99 9.87
CA SER A 127 3.93 -5.35 11.03
C SER A 127 3.96 -6.28 12.23
N ALA A 128 4.11 -5.71 13.43
CA ALA A 128 4.09 -6.47 14.65
C ALA A 128 2.76 -7.26 14.76
N PRO A 129 2.79 -8.50 15.29
CA PRO A 129 1.58 -9.26 15.54
C PRO A 129 0.59 -8.47 16.40
N GLY A 130 -0.70 -8.53 16.05
CA GLY A 130 -1.78 -7.90 16.83
C GLY A 130 -2.09 -6.45 16.43
N PHE A 131 -1.47 -5.89 15.39
CA PHE A 131 -1.97 -4.65 14.80
C PHE A 131 -3.40 -4.85 14.29
N SER A 132 -4.30 -3.97 14.72
CA SER A 132 -5.69 -3.92 14.26
C SER A 132 -6.13 -2.46 14.20
N HIS A 133 -6.64 -2.04 13.05
CA HIS A 133 -7.26 -0.74 12.88
C HIS A 133 -8.66 -0.90 12.27
N PRO A 134 -9.73 -0.72 13.07
CA PRO A 134 -11.09 -0.94 12.60
C PRO A 134 -11.58 0.19 11.69
N PHE A 135 -12.41 -0.17 10.70
CA PHE A 135 -13.14 0.77 9.84
C PHE A 135 -14.48 0.17 9.41
N GLU A 136 -15.42 1.03 9.02
CA GLU A 136 -16.75 0.63 8.58
C GLU A 136 -16.96 1.00 7.13
N ILE A 137 -17.44 0.06 6.32
CA ILE A 137 -17.93 0.33 4.97
C ILE A 137 -19.44 0.51 5.05
N ARG A 138 -19.94 1.67 4.59
CA ARG A 138 -21.37 1.94 4.43
C ARG A 138 -21.77 1.98 2.96
N ALA A 139 -23.02 1.63 2.70
CA ALA A 139 -23.58 1.73 1.36
C ALA A 139 -23.51 3.17 0.84
N ASP A 140 -23.17 3.32 -0.44
CA ASP A 140 -23.09 4.58 -1.18
C ASP A 140 -22.16 5.63 -0.54
N GLN A 141 -21.16 5.17 0.22
CA GLN A 141 -20.18 6.00 0.92
C GLN A 141 -18.75 5.56 0.60
N PHE A 142 -17.84 6.53 0.49
CA PHE A 142 -16.40 6.28 0.50
C PHE A 142 -15.89 6.17 1.94
N THR A 143 -14.96 5.27 2.19
CA THR A 143 -14.22 5.14 3.45
C THR A 143 -12.74 5.29 3.14
N TYR A 144 -12.13 6.37 3.63
CA TYR A 144 -10.74 6.69 3.34
C TYR A 144 -9.85 6.27 4.50
N VAL A 145 -8.89 5.37 4.25
CA VAL A 145 -8.00 4.82 5.30
C VAL A 145 -6.60 5.42 5.28
N GLY A 146 -6.34 6.40 4.41
CA GLY A 146 -5.09 7.16 4.38
C GLY A 146 -4.19 6.87 3.19
N SER A 147 -3.14 7.68 3.10
CA SER A 147 -2.02 7.52 2.18
C SER A 147 -0.84 6.88 2.91
N TYR A 148 -0.52 5.64 2.57
CA TYR A 148 0.54 4.80 3.11
C TYR A 148 1.80 4.97 2.27
N LEU A 149 2.78 5.69 2.80
CA LEU A 149 4.07 5.90 2.14
C LEU A 149 5.14 5.11 2.86
N ALA A 150 5.72 4.11 2.19
CA ALA A 150 6.76 3.28 2.79
C ALA A 150 8.04 4.09 3.04
N ARG A 151 8.59 3.91 4.24
CA ARG A 151 9.81 4.55 4.74
C ARG A 151 10.76 3.50 5.27
N VAL A 152 12.03 3.64 4.91
CA VAL A 152 13.13 2.86 5.47
C VAL A 152 13.61 3.57 6.75
N MET A 153 13.88 2.79 7.79
CA MET A 153 14.68 3.23 8.94
C MET A 153 16.12 2.80 8.72
N MET A 154 17.02 3.78 8.75
CA MET A 154 18.45 3.54 8.64
C MET A 154 19.04 3.46 10.04
N GLY A 155 20.01 2.56 10.20
CA GLY A 155 20.82 2.43 11.40
C GLY A 155 22.26 2.11 11.05
N GLU A 156 23.09 1.91 12.06
CA GLU A 156 24.48 1.53 11.90
C GLU A 156 24.72 0.14 12.51
N ASN A 157 25.47 -0.70 11.80
CA ASN A 157 25.93 -1.96 12.37
C ASN A 157 27.18 -1.74 13.27
N ALA A 158 27.66 -2.81 13.90
CA ALA A 158 28.81 -2.74 14.81
C ALA A 158 30.14 -2.26 14.19
N VAL A 159 30.24 -2.18 12.85
CA VAL A 159 31.42 -1.67 12.13
C VAL A 159 31.18 -0.27 11.52
N GLY A 160 30.11 0.43 11.92
CA GLY A 160 29.80 1.79 11.47
C GLY A 160 29.27 1.88 10.04
N MET A 161 28.86 0.76 9.44
CA MET A 161 28.23 0.77 8.12
C MET A 161 26.73 1.05 8.26
N THR A 162 26.22 1.97 7.44
CA THR A 162 24.79 2.23 7.35
C THR A 162 24.06 1.01 6.77
N ILE A 163 23.08 0.51 7.51
CA ILE A 163 22.21 -0.61 7.12
C ILE A 163 20.74 -0.22 7.32
N ARG A 164 19.83 -0.99 6.73
CA ARG A 164 18.41 -0.91 7.10
C ARG A 164 18.24 -1.51 8.48
N SER A 165 17.70 -0.74 9.42
CA SER A 165 17.37 -1.20 10.77
C SER A 165 15.88 -1.51 10.95
N GLY A 166 15.04 -1.08 10.02
CA GLY A 166 13.59 -1.29 10.05
C GLY A 166 12.87 -0.59 8.92
N ALA A 167 11.54 -0.63 8.95
CA ALA A 167 10.69 0.10 8.04
C ALA A 167 9.40 0.53 8.73
N TYR A 168 8.72 1.53 8.19
CA TYR A 168 7.37 1.91 8.64
C TYR A 168 6.62 2.57 7.49
N TYR A 169 5.29 2.61 7.57
CA TYR A 169 4.52 3.48 6.69
C TYR A 169 4.30 4.83 7.37
N GLU A 170 4.68 5.91 6.69
CA GLU A 170 4.17 7.24 6.98
C GLU A 170 2.73 7.31 6.45
N ILE A 171 1.76 7.44 7.36
CA ILE A 171 0.36 7.63 7.00
C ILE A 171 0.01 9.12 7.03
N SER A 172 -0.63 9.60 5.97
CA SER A 172 -1.13 10.97 5.91
C SER A 172 -2.54 11.05 5.34
N ASP A 173 -3.24 12.14 5.67
CA ASP A 173 -4.50 12.50 5.01
C ASP A 173 -4.20 13.16 3.66
N GLN A 174 -4.60 12.47 2.59
CA GLN A 174 -4.58 12.98 1.22
C GLN A 174 -5.94 12.79 0.55
N GLN A 175 -7.02 12.70 1.35
CA GLN A 175 -8.36 12.31 0.91
C GLN A 175 -8.84 13.10 -0.32
N GLN A 176 -8.73 14.43 -0.28
CA GLN A 176 -9.21 15.29 -1.35
C GLN A 176 -8.48 15.03 -2.68
N ARG A 177 -7.15 14.92 -2.65
CA ARG A 177 -6.32 14.63 -3.82
C ARG A 177 -6.65 13.24 -4.37
N ASP A 178 -6.69 12.25 -3.50
CA ASP A 178 -6.83 10.85 -3.88
C ASP A 178 -8.22 10.57 -4.50
N LEU A 179 -9.29 11.13 -3.94
CA LEU A 179 -10.62 11.02 -4.52
C LEU A 179 -10.75 11.75 -5.86
N ALA A 180 -10.09 12.89 -6.03
CA ALA A 180 -10.07 13.59 -7.31
C ALA A 180 -9.40 12.73 -8.39
N LEU A 181 -8.24 12.14 -8.09
CA LEU A 181 -7.52 11.23 -8.99
C LEU A 181 -8.36 9.97 -9.31
N ALA A 182 -8.97 9.36 -8.28
CA ALA A 182 -9.82 8.19 -8.46
C ALA A 182 -11.00 8.45 -9.40
N ARG A 183 -11.71 9.58 -9.23
CA ARG A 183 -12.86 9.95 -10.05
C ARG A 183 -12.49 10.38 -11.47
N ALA A 184 -11.31 10.98 -11.65
CA ALA A 184 -10.79 11.28 -12.98
C ALA A 184 -10.50 10.00 -13.77
N ARG A 185 -9.97 8.97 -13.10
CA ARG A 185 -9.66 7.67 -13.69
C ARG A 185 -10.90 6.79 -13.92
N ASP A 186 -11.85 6.83 -12.99
CA ASP A 186 -13.10 6.07 -13.08
C ASP A 186 -14.31 7.02 -12.93
N PRO A 187 -14.85 7.52 -14.05
CA PRO A 187 -16.01 8.40 -14.04
C PRO A 187 -17.30 7.75 -13.53
N SER A 188 -17.34 6.42 -13.34
CA SER A 188 -18.50 5.70 -12.80
C SER A 188 -18.64 5.84 -11.28
N LEU A 189 -17.57 6.28 -10.60
CA LEU A 189 -17.59 6.53 -9.17
C LEU A 189 -18.53 7.69 -8.80
N PRO A 190 -19.31 7.59 -7.70
CA PRO A 190 -20.17 8.68 -7.27
C PRO A 190 -19.37 9.97 -6.98
N LYS A 191 -19.85 11.09 -7.53
CA LYS A 191 -19.21 12.40 -7.36
C LYS A 191 -19.52 13.04 -6.00
N ASP A 192 -20.72 12.79 -5.48
CA ASP A 192 -21.25 13.46 -4.29
C ASP A 192 -21.45 12.50 -3.10
N ALA A 193 -20.97 11.27 -3.20
CA ALA A 193 -21.04 10.34 -2.07
C ALA A 193 -20.22 10.88 -0.88
N PRO A 194 -20.75 10.77 0.35
CA PRO A 194 -20.04 11.18 1.54
C PRO A 194 -18.76 10.37 1.72
N VAL A 195 -17.81 10.94 2.45
CA VAL A 195 -16.53 10.30 2.75
C VAL A 195 -16.39 10.17 4.26
N ALA A 196 -16.24 8.94 4.74
CA ALA A 196 -15.86 8.65 6.11
C ALA A 196 -14.33 8.66 6.23
N ASP A 197 -13.83 9.43 7.19
CA ASP A 197 -12.43 9.36 7.61
C ASP A 197 -12.23 8.13 8.51
N ALA A 198 -11.33 7.25 8.09
CA ALA A 198 -10.91 6.06 8.81
C ALA A 198 -9.38 5.96 8.83
N ILE A 199 -8.67 7.08 8.84
CA ILE A 199 -7.20 7.11 8.93
C ILE A 199 -6.76 6.65 10.33
N PRO A 200 -5.79 5.72 10.44
CA PRO A 200 -5.17 5.36 11.73
C PRO A 200 -4.55 6.58 12.42
N ARG A 201 -4.84 6.76 13.72
CA ARG A 201 -4.34 7.87 14.54
C ARG A 201 -3.02 7.50 15.24
N PRO A 202 -2.17 8.48 15.63
CA PRO A 202 -0.83 8.23 16.16
C PRO A 202 -0.71 7.21 17.31
N PRO A 203 -1.64 7.14 18.29
CA PRO A 203 -1.57 6.12 19.35
C PRO A 203 -1.64 4.68 18.82
N GLN A 204 -2.30 4.47 17.67
CA GLN A 204 -2.46 3.17 17.03
C GLN A 204 -1.24 2.82 16.16
N LEU A 205 -0.54 3.83 15.63
CA LEU A 205 0.64 3.65 14.78
C LEU A 205 1.92 3.38 15.58
N ALA A 206 2.06 4.02 16.75
CA ALA A 206 3.20 3.84 17.65
C ALA A 206 3.37 2.37 18.12
N ALA A 207 2.33 1.55 18.02
CA ALA A 207 2.28 0.20 18.57
C ALA A 207 2.43 -0.94 17.53
N GLY A 208 2.29 -0.71 16.21
CA GLY A 208 2.20 -1.87 15.29
C GLY A 208 2.49 -1.67 13.80
N MET A 209 2.67 -0.45 13.29
CA MET A 209 3.06 -0.23 11.88
C MET A 209 4.56 0.00 11.67
N PHE A 210 5.34 -0.20 12.74
CA PHE A 210 6.76 -0.48 12.60
C PHE A 210 6.92 -1.92 12.13
N LEU A 211 7.71 -2.08 11.09
CA LEU A 211 8.00 -3.35 10.46
C LEU A 211 9.43 -3.77 10.80
N PHE A 212 9.60 -5.03 11.19
CA PHE A 212 10.89 -5.62 11.52
C PHE A 212 11.30 -6.63 10.46
N VAL A 213 12.62 -6.76 10.25
CA VAL A 213 13.20 -7.74 9.33
C VAL A 213 12.95 -9.15 9.89
N GLU A 214 12.41 -10.05 9.06
CA GLU A 214 12.42 -11.50 9.32
C GLU A 214 13.70 -12.19 8.84
#